data_AF-A0A1Z8NCY8-F1
#
_entry.id   AF-A0A1Z8NCY8-F1
#
_cell.length_a   1.000
_cell.length_b   1.000
_cell.length_c   1.000
_cell.angle_alpha   90.00
_cell.angle_beta   90.00
_cell.angle_gamma   90.00
#
_symmetry.space_group_name_H-M   'P 1'
#
loop_
_entity.id
_entity.type
_entity.pdbx_description
1 polymer ?
#
loop_
_entity_poly.entity_id
_entity_poly.type
_entity_poly.pdbx_seq_one_letter_code
_entity_poly.pdbx_strand_id
1 'polypeptide(L)'
;MAPRSSRPSTAAKAKGSKENELEELDYSSAQQQLDATLAEIQSDELPLEQLPKLYERAMALEAHCRSRLEQVVQDIQKLDPEAITLTPLESPEP
;
A
#
# COMPACT_ATOMS: atom_id res chain seq x y z
N MET A 1 -11.12 53.10 -7.24
CA MET A 1 -10.05 52.17 -6.82
C MET A 1 -10.71 50.90 -6.29
N ALA A 2 -10.50 49.75 -6.92
CA ALA A 2 -11.16 48.49 -6.57
C ALA A 2 -10.26 47.62 -5.66
N PRO A 3 -10.79 46.95 -4.62
CA PRO A 3 -10.10 45.82 -4.02
C PRO A 3 -10.50 44.53 -4.75
N ARG A 4 -9.60 44.01 -5.59
CA ARG A 4 -9.71 42.62 -6.08
C ARG A 4 -9.25 41.70 -4.96
N SER A 5 -10.18 41.16 -4.20
CA SER A 5 -9.90 40.11 -3.22
C SER A 5 -9.41 38.85 -3.95
N SER A 6 -8.16 38.51 -3.68
CA SER A 6 -7.54 37.23 -4.03
C SER A 6 -8.33 36.08 -3.43
N ARG A 7 -8.84 35.18 -4.28
CA ARG A 7 -9.23 33.82 -3.88
C ARG A 7 -7.95 32.95 -3.86
N PRO A 8 -7.61 32.25 -2.77
CA PRO A 8 -6.62 31.20 -2.85
C PRO A 8 -7.25 29.97 -3.52
N SER A 9 -6.66 29.54 -4.63
CA SER A 9 -6.95 28.27 -5.28
C SER A 9 -6.33 27.13 -4.47
N THR A 10 -7.07 26.54 -3.54
CA THR A 10 -6.73 25.23 -2.96
C THR A 10 -7.46 24.14 -3.74
N ALA A 11 -6.90 23.74 -4.88
CA ALA A 11 -7.34 22.57 -5.64
C ALA A 11 -6.12 21.87 -6.26
N ALA A 12 -5.21 21.42 -5.41
CA ALA A 12 -4.09 20.57 -5.82
C ALA A 12 -3.59 19.72 -4.64
N LYS A 13 -4.49 18.99 -3.95
CA LYS A 13 -4.09 17.99 -2.96
C LYS A 13 -5.16 16.91 -2.82
N ALA A 14 -5.34 16.13 -3.89
CA ALA A 14 -6.23 14.97 -3.88
C ALA A 14 -5.55 13.68 -4.34
N LYS A 15 -4.24 13.72 -4.65
CA LYS A 15 -3.50 12.54 -5.16
C LYS A 15 -2.45 11.98 -4.20
N GLY A 16 -2.15 12.67 -3.09
CA GLY A 16 -1.19 12.21 -2.08
C GLY A 16 -1.80 11.53 -0.85
N SER A 17 -3.13 11.57 -0.69
CA SER A 17 -3.78 11.02 0.51
C SER A 17 -3.79 9.49 0.52
N LYS A 18 -3.85 8.85 -0.65
CA LYS A 18 -3.99 7.39 -0.75
C LYS A 18 -2.70 6.64 -0.47
N GLU A 19 -1.54 7.30 -0.55
CA GLU A 19 -0.23 6.69 -0.30
C GLU A 19 0.19 6.82 1.19
N ASN A 20 -0.14 7.96 1.83
CA ASN A 20 0.07 8.14 3.27
C ASN A 20 -0.93 7.34 4.11
N GLU A 21 -2.18 7.19 3.66
CA GLU A 21 -3.17 6.33 4.32
C GLU A 21 -2.75 4.85 4.25
N LEU A 22 -1.92 4.46 3.27
CA LEU A 22 -1.31 3.14 3.24
C LEU A 22 -0.21 2.99 4.30
N GLU A 23 0.64 4.01 4.47
CA GLU A 23 1.75 3.98 5.44
C GLU A 23 1.29 3.85 6.90
N GLU A 24 0.12 4.39 7.25
CA GLU A 24 -0.46 4.34 8.61
C GLU A 24 -1.31 3.10 8.91
N LEU A 25 -1.58 2.23 7.92
CA LEU A 25 -2.38 1.02 8.16
C LEU A 25 -1.62 -0.01 8.99
N ASP A 26 -2.31 -0.64 9.93
CA ASP A 26 -1.84 -1.87 10.56
C ASP A 26 -1.74 -3.00 9.52
N TYR A 27 -0.82 -3.96 9.76
CA TYR A 27 -0.61 -5.11 8.89
C TYR A 27 -1.92 -5.83 8.51
N SER A 28 -2.79 -6.07 9.49
CA SER A 28 -4.09 -6.73 9.26
C SER A 28 -5.00 -5.91 8.32
N SER A 29 -4.98 -4.59 8.45
CA SER A 29 -5.79 -3.69 7.63
C SER A 29 -5.26 -3.59 6.20
N ALA A 30 -3.93 -3.56 6.03
CA ALA A 30 -3.28 -3.63 4.74
C ALA A 30 -3.57 -4.97 4.03
N GLN A 31 -3.53 -6.08 4.76
CA GLN A 31 -3.89 -7.40 4.24
C GLN A 31 -5.35 -7.47 3.78
N GLN A 32 -6.30 -6.96 4.58
CA GLN A 32 -7.71 -6.91 4.16
C GLN A 32 -7.93 -6.08 2.89
N GLN A 33 -7.21 -4.97 2.73
CA GLN A 33 -7.29 -4.17 1.50
C GLN A 33 -6.70 -4.91 0.29
N LEU A 34 -5.66 -5.70 0.50
CA LEU A 34 -5.05 -6.52 -0.55
C LEU A 34 -6.04 -7.59 -1.02
N ASP A 35 -6.66 -8.32 -0.09
CA ASP A 35 -7.67 -9.34 -0.40
C ASP A 35 -8.88 -8.75 -1.13
N ALA A 36 -9.36 -7.58 -0.71
CA ALA A 36 -10.45 -6.88 -1.39
C ALA A 36 -10.06 -6.47 -2.82
N THR A 37 -8.83 -5.97 -3.00
CA THR A 37 -8.30 -5.59 -4.32
C THR A 37 -8.17 -6.82 -5.23
N LEU A 38 -7.70 -7.96 -4.69
CA LEU A 38 -7.61 -9.23 -5.43
C LEU A 38 -9.00 -9.77 -5.81
N ALA A 39 -9.99 -9.65 -4.93
CA ALA A 39 -11.36 -10.04 -5.24
C ALA A 39 -11.97 -9.20 -6.39
N GLU A 40 -11.67 -7.89 -6.43
CA GLU A 40 -12.05 -7.03 -7.55
C GLU A 40 -11.34 -7.46 -8.86
N ILE A 41 -10.05 -7.82 -8.79
CA ILE A 41 -9.30 -8.30 -9.97
C ILE A 41 -9.86 -9.62 -10.51
N GLN A 42 -10.31 -10.52 -9.62
CA GLN A 42 -10.89 -11.81 -9.96
C GLN A 42 -12.35 -11.72 -10.43
N SER A 43 -12.98 -10.54 -10.34
CA SER A 43 -14.36 -10.35 -10.77
C SER A 43 -14.44 -10.31 -12.30
N ASP A 44 -15.36 -11.10 -12.88
CA ASP A 44 -15.58 -11.18 -14.33
C ASP A 44 -16.01 -9.85 -14.98
N GLU A 45 -16.55 -8.91 -14.19
CA GLU A 45 -16.98 -7.59 -14.65
C GLU A 45 -15.86 -6.53 -14.68
N LEU A 46 -14.61 -6.90 -14.41
CA LEU A 46 -13.52 -5.92 -14.34
C LEU A 46 -13.11 -5.39 -15.73
N PRO A 47 -13.26 -4.08 -16.00
CA PRO A 47 -12.77 -3.51 -17.25
C PRO A 47 -11.24 -3.47 -17.29
N LEU A 48 -10.66 -3.82 -18.44
CA LEU A 48 -9.22 -3.86 -18.69
C LEU A 48 -8.48 -2.56 -18.33
N GLU A 49 -9.14 -1.41 -18.43
CA GLU A 49 -8.57 -0.10 -18.09
C GLU A 49 -8.34 0.09 -16.57
N GLN A 50 -9.04 -0.69 -15.73
CA GLN A 50 -8.93 -0.65 -14.27
C GLN A 50 -7.99 -1.73 -13.72
N LEU A 51 -7.79 -2.82 -14.46
CA LEU A 51 -6.83 -3.88 -14.14
C LEU A 51 -5.42 -3.35 -13.75
N PRO A 52 -4.75 -2.47 -14.53
CA PRO A 52 -3.42 -2.01 -14.16
C PRO A 52 -3.41 -1.18 -12.87
N LYS A 53 -4.47 -0.40 -12.60
CA LYS A 53 -4.57 0.40 -11.37
C LYS A 53 -4.76 -0.47 -10.13
N LEU A 54 -5.57 -1.53 -10.23
CA LEU A 54 -5.76 -2.47 -9.14
C LEU A 54 -4.49 -3.28 -8.88
N TYR A 55 -3.78 -3.67 -9.94
CA TYR A 55 -2.49 -4.34 -9.82
C TYR A 55 -1.43 -3.47 -9.14
N GLU A 56 -1.28 -2.21 -9.56
CA GLU A 56 -0.38 -1.25 -8.89
C GLU A 56 -0.71 -1.08 -7.41
N ARG A 57 -2.00 -1.01 -7.08
CA ARG A 57 -2.46 -0.94 -5.69
C ARG A 57 -2.11 -2.21 -4.90
N ALA A 58 -2.28 -3.39 -5.48
CA ALA A 58 -1.91 -4.66 -4.85
C ALA A 58 -0.40 -4.73 -4.57
N MET A 59 0.43 -4.29 -5.52
CA MET A 59 1.89 -4.21 -5.34
C MET A 59 2.28 -3.24 -4.21
N ALA A 60 1.61 -2.07 -4.13
CA ALA A 60 1.87 -1.11 -3.07
C ALA A 60 1.50 -1.67 -1.67
N LEU A 61 0.36 -2.37 -1.58
CA LEU A 61 -0.07 -3.05 -0.35
C LEU A 61 0.88 -4.18 0.04
N GLU A 62 1.35 -4.98 -0.92
CA GLU A 62 2.33 -6.04 -0.68
C GLU A 62 3.65 -5.47 -0.14
N ALA A 63 4.16 -4.41 -0.76
CA ALA A 63 5.38 -3.73 -0.33
C ALA A 63 5.25 -3.18 1.10
N HIS A 64 4.09 -2.60 1.42
CA HIS A 64 3.79 -2.11 2.77
C HIS A 64 3.79 -3.24 3.81
N CYS A 65 3.08 -4.33 3.52
CA CYS A 65 3.04 -5.52 4.38
C CYS A 65 4.45 -6.09 4.63
N ARG A 66 5.28 -6.19 3.59
CA ARG A 66 6.69 -6.61 3.71
C ARG A 66 7.48 -5.66 4.60
N SER A 67 7.38 -4.35 4.39
CA SER A 67 8.10 -3.35 5.17
C SER A 67 7.74 -3.41 6.66
N ARG A 68 6.45 -3.61 7.00
CA ARG A 68 6.00 -3.80 8.39
C ARG A 68 6.62 -5.05 9.01
N LEU A 69 6.66 -6.18 8.29
CA LEU A 69 7.29 -7.41 8.77
C LEU A 69 8.80 -7.25 8.95
N GLU A 70 9.48 -6.57 8.02
CA GLU A 70 10.91 -6.28 8.13
C GLU A 70 11.22 -5.42 9.36
N GLN A 71 10.39 -4.41 9.68
CA GLN A 71 10.55 -3.62 10.90
C GLN A 71 10.44 -4.48 12.15
N VAL A 72 9.41 -5.33 12.22
CA VAL A 72 9.22 -6.26 13.36
C VAL A 72 10.41 -7.20 13.48
N VAL A 73 10.95 -7.70 12.37
CA VAL A 73 12.09 -8.62 12.39
C VAL A 73 13.40 -7.92 12.73
N GLN A 74 13.61 -6.68 12.29
CA GLN A 74 14.74 -5.88 12.76
C GLN A 74 14.64 -5.62 14.27
N ASP A 75 13.45 -5.35 14.79
CA ASP A 75 13.27 -5.13 16.22
C ASP A 75 13.49 -6.41 17.02
N ILE A 76 13.02 -7.56 16.52
CA ILE A 76 13.31 -8.86 17.12
C ILE A 76 14.80 -9.19 17.05
N GLN A 77 15.48 -8.93 15.93
CA GLN A 77 16.93 -9.17 15.81
C GLN A 77 17.78 -8.32 16.77
N LYS A 78 17.33 -7.11 17.09
CA LYS A 78 17.98 -6.28 18.13
C LYS A 78 17.84 -6.89 19.53
N LEU A 79 16.75 -7.61 19.78
CA LEU A 79 16.49 -8.30 21.06
C LEU A 79 17.14 -9.69 21.09
N ASP A 80 17.08 -10.41 19.98
CA ASP A 80 17.56 -11.78 19.82
C ASP A 80 18.00 -12.03 18.36
N PRO A 81 19.30 -12.06 18.09
CA PRO A 81 19.84 -12.15 16.73
C PRO A 81 19.66 -13.52 16.07
N GLU A 82 19.27 -14.57 16.81
CA GLU A 82 19.04 -15.91 16.26
C GLU A 82 17.55 -16.27 16.15
N ALA A 83 16.65 -15.43 16.67
CA ALA A 83 15.23 -15.77 16.78
C ALA A 83 14.47 -15.88 15.44
N ILE A 84 14.71 -14.98 14.47
CA ILE A 84 13.92 -14.93 13.22
C ILE A 84 14.75 -14.52 12.01
N THR A 85 14.73 -15.39 10.99
CA THR A 85 15.12 -15.05 9.62
C THR A 85 13.88 -15.06 8.74
N LEU A 86 13.52 -13.91 8.16
CA LEU A 86 12.55 -13.88 7.07
C LEU A 86 13.26 -14.40 5.83
N THR A 87 13.15 -15.69 5.56
CA THR A 87 13.47 -16.19 4.23
C THR A 87 12.43 -15.58 3.29
N PRO A 88 12.83 -14.81 2.28
CA PRO A 88 11.90 -14.37 1.25
C PRO A 88 11.19 -15.63 0.71
N LEU A 89 9.86 -15.59 0.66
CA LEU A 89 9.09 -16.60 -0.07
C LEU A 89 9.50 -16.48 -1.54
N GLU A 90 10.52 -17.25 -1.93
CA GLU A 90 10.88 -17.49 -3.32
C GLU A 90 9.66 -18.13 -3.97
N SER A 91 8.89 -17.34 -4.74
CA SER A 91 7.85 -17.89 -5.59
C SER A 91 8.49 -18.93 -6.50
N PRO A 92 8.04 -20.20 -6.50
CA PRO A 92 8.46 -21.12 -7.54
C PRO A 92 7.94 -20.58 -8.88
N GLU A 93 8.84 -20.11 -9.74
CA GLU A 93 8.53 -19.96 -11.16
C GLU A 93 8.69 -21.32 -11.88
N PRO A 94 7.93 -21.53 -12.97
CA PRO A 94 7.59 -22.85 -13.55
C PRO A 94 8.74 -23.63 -14.18
#